data_AF-A0A8J3ZIP2-F1
#
_entry.id   AF-A0A8J3ZIP2-F1
#
_cell.length_a   1.000
_cell.length_b   1.000
_cell.length_c   1.000
_cell.angle_alpha   90.00
_cell.angle_beta   90.00
_cell.angle_gamma   90.00
#
_symmetry.space_group_name_H-M   'P 1'
#
loop_
_entity.id
_entity.type
_entity.pdbx_description
1 polymer ?
#
loop_
_entity_poly.entity_id
_entity_poly.type
_entity_poly.pdbx_seq_one_letter_code
_entity_poly.pdbx_strand_id
1 'polypeptide(L)'
;MSIDEHRMLTNLLDAFDRLHDGMIEVTDLAALIFATSRALHAWPRAEELVAAEKEVRHIAWQQRPEADRSSQALDLVQPLRVHISRELAAAGPKPRHRPGIPAGHRETPPRPRR
;
A
#
# COMPACT_ATOMS: atom_id res chain seq x y z
N MET A 1 -4.51 7.40 10.70
CA MET A 1 -3.70 7.07 9.52
C MET A 1 -3.76 8.19 8.48
N SER A 2 -2.61 8.74 8.12
CA SER A 2 -2.45 9.78 7.10
C SER A 2 -2.80 9.25 5.69
N ILE A 3 -2.91 10.13 4.69
CA ILE A 3 -3.13 9.70 3.29
C ILE A 3 -1.89 8.96 2.77
N ASP A 4 -0.70 9.42 3.13
CA ASP A 4 0.56 8.84 2.66
C ASP A 4 0.79 7.46 3.28
N GLU A 5 0.51 7.29 4.57
CA GLU A 5 0.55 5.99 5.23
C GLU A 5 -0.37 4.98 4.55
N HIS A 6 -1.61 5.38 4.27
CA HIS A 6 -2.58 4.54 3.56
C HIS A 6 -2.05 4.13 2.19
N ARG A 7 -1.51 5.06 1.40
CA ARG A 7 -0.96 4.77 0.07
C ARG A 7 0.24 3.82 0.13
N MET A 8 1.17 4.04 1.07
CA MET A 8 2.33 3.17 1.23
C MET A 8 1.92 1.74 1.60
N LEU A 9 0.97 1.59 2.52
CA LEU A 9 0.45 0.28 2.91
C LEU A 9 -0.33 -0.40 1.77
N THR A 10 -1.10 0.36 0.97
CA THR A 10 -1.76 -0.18 -0.24
C THR A 10 -0.74 -0.65 -1.26
N ASN A 11 0.32 0.12 -1.52
CA ASN A 11 1.38 -0.28 -2.45
C ASN A 11 2.11 -1.53 -1.98
N LEU A 12 2.32 -1.67 -0.66
CA LEU A 12 2.93 -2.86 -0.09
C LEU A 12 2.04 -4.11 -0.25
N LEU A 13 0.72 -3.98 -0.07
CA LEU A 13 -0.22 -5.07 -0.35
C LEU A 13 -0.20 -5.49 -1.82
N ASP A 14 -0.23 -4.50 -2.73
CA ASP A 14 -0.15 -4.75 -4.17
C ASP A 14 1.15 -5.49 -4.54
N ALA A 15 2.26 -5.17 -3.87
CA ALA A 15 3.52 -5.90 -4.05
C ALA A 15 3.43 -7.37 -3.61
N PHE A 16 2.74 -7.68 -2.49
CA PHE A 16 2.53 -9.07 -2.08
C PHE A 16 1.72 -9.86 -3.11
N ASP A 17 0.64 -9.27 -3.62
CA ASP A 17 -0.19 -9.92 -4.63
C ASP A 17 0.60 -10.08 -5.96
N ARG A 18 1.44 -9.11 -6.33
CA ARG A 18 2.35 -9.23 -7.48
C ARG A 18 3.42 -10.31 -7.32
N LEU A 19 3.94 -10.52 -6.11
CA LEU A 19 4.87 -11.62 -5.86
C LEU A 19 4.16 -12.96 -6.05
N HIS A 20 2.93 -13.09 -5.56
CA HIS A 20 2.09 -14.28 -5.77
C HIS A 20 1.87 -14.58 -7.26
N ASP A 21 1.65 -13.54 -8.06
CA ASP A 21 1.43 -13.66 -9.51
C ASP A 21 2.74 -13.81 -10.31
N GLY A 22 3.90 -13.83 -9.64
CA GLY A 22 5.22 -13.92 -10.28
C GLY A 22 5.60 -12.68 -11.10
N MET A 23 4.98 -11.52 -10.80
CA MET A 23 5.22 -10.26 -11.49
C MET A 23 6.38 -9.43 -10.91
N ILE A 24 6.80 -9.72 -9.67
CA ILE A 24 7.99 -9.13 -9.04
C ILE A 24 8.84 -10.23 -8.41
N GLU A 25 10.13 -9.96 -8.26
CA GLU A 25 11.06 -10.88 -7.58
C GLU A 25 11.07 -10.64 -6.06
N VAL A 26 11.52 -11.64 -5.30
CA VAL A 26 11.68 -11.52 -3.83
C VAL A 26 12.65 -10.39 -3.45
N THR A 27 13.65 -10.11 -4.28
CA THR A 27 14.59 -8.99 -4.08
C THR A 27 13.88 -7.64 -4.14
N ASP A 28 12.98 -7.45 -5.10
CA ASP A 28 12.19 -6.22 -5.23
C ASP A 28 11.23 -6.06 -4.05
N LEU A 29 10.62 -7.16 -3.62
CA LEU A 29 9.77 -7.15 -2.43
C LEU A 29 10.56 -6.72 -1.19
N ALA A 30 11.77 -7.25 -0.98
CA ALA A 30 12.63 -6.85 0.14
C ALA A 30 12.92 -5.35 0.12
N ALA A 31 13.24 -4.79 -1.05
CA ALA A 31 13.50 -3.36 -1.22
C ALA A 31 12.25 -2.49 -0.90
N LEU A 32 11.06 -2.95 -1.30
CA LEU A 32 9.80 -2.26 -1.01
C LEU A 32 9.43 -2.31 0.48
N ILE A 33 9.60 -3.44 1.16
CA ILE A 33 9.38 -3.54 2.60
C ILE A 33 10.38 -2.62 3.32
N PHE A 34 11.65 -2.61 2.90
CA PHE A 34 12.65 -1.69 3.44
C PHE A 34 12.23 -0.23 3.29
N ALA A 35 11.91 0.23 2.08
CA ALA A 35 11.48 1.61 1.85
C ALA A 35 10.24 1.98 2.69
N THR A 36 9.26 1.07 2.76
CA THR A 36 8.02 1.25 3.52
C THR A 36 8.30 1.32 5.03
N SER A 37 9.13 0.43 5.57
CA SER A 37 9.49 0.45 7.00
C SER A 37 10.21 1.75 7.41
N ARG A 38 11.05 2.31 6.53
CA ARG A 38 11.73 3.59 6.77
C ARG A 38 10.76 4.76 6.74
N ALA A 39 9.84 4.77 5.77
CA ALA A 39 8.83 5.81 5.65
C ALA A 39 7.81 5.76 6.80
N LEU A 40 7.45 4.55 7.26
CA LEU A 40 6.46 4.28 8.30
C LEU A 40 7.11 3.99 9.67
N HIS A 41 8.26 4.58 9.98
CA HIS A 41 8.99 4.30 11.22
C HIS A 41 8.20 4.62 12.51
N ALA A 42 7.20 5.51 12.45
CA ALA A 42 6.32 5.84 13.56
C ALA A 42 4.99 5.05 13.56
N TRP A 43 4.77 4.18 12.58
CA TRP A 43 3.59 3.33 12.53
C TRP A 43 3.64 2.29 13.67
N PRO A 44 2.53 1.99 14.36
CA PRO A 44 2.53 1.10 15.53
C PRO A 44 3.13 -0.30 15.29
N ARG A 45 3.23 -0.73 14.02
CA ARG A 45 3.80 -2.02 13.61
C ARG A 45 5.06 -1.88 12.76
N ALA A 46 5.77 -0.75 12.87
CA ALA A 46 7.02 -0.55 12.15
C ALA A 46 8.05 -1.65 12.42
N GLU A 47 8.12 -2.16 13.66
CA GLU A 47 9.00 -3.26 14.03
C GLU A 47 8.68 -4.56 13.29
N GLU A 48 7.40 -4.86 13.06
CA GLU A 48 6.97 -6.03 12.28
C GLU A 48 7.42 -5.90 10.81
N LEU A 49 7.33 -4.71 10.23
CA LEU A 49 7.85 -4.46 8.88
C LEU A 49 9.37 -4.65 8.84
N VAL A 50 10.11 -4.14 9.83
CA VAL A 50 11.56 -4.30 9.90
C VAL A 50 11.96 -5.76 10.09
N ALA A 51 11.20 -6.54 10.88
CA ALA A 51 11.45 -7.96 11.05
C ALA A 51 11.22 -8.72 9.74
N ALA A 52 10.08 -8.50 9.08
CA ALA A 52 9.78 -9.12 7.80
C ALA A 52 10.78 -8.73 6.71
N GLU A 53 11.21 -7.48 6.69
CA GLU A 53 12.24 -6.99 5.78
C GLU A 53 13.52 -7.82 5.87
N LYS A 54 14.04 -8.02 7.09
CA LYS A 54 15.27 -8.81 7.32
C LYS A 54 15.13 -10.24 6.84
N GLU A 55 13.99 -10.86 7.13
CA GLU A 55 13.72 -12.25 6.77
C GLU A 55 13.51 -12.41 5.25
N VAL A 56 12.74 -11.53 4.60
CA VAL A 56 12.57 -11.51 3.14
C VAL A 56 13.91 -11.26 2.45
N ARG A 57 14.73 -10.34 2.97
CA ARG A 57 16.09 -10.11 2.46
C ARG A 57 16.97 -11.35 2.61
N HIS A 58 16.86 -12.07 3.73
CA HIS A 58 17.58 -13.33 3.91
C HIS A 58 17.14 -14.36 2.87
N ILE A 59 15.84 -14.52 2.62
CA ILE A 59 15.27 -15.40 1.58
C ILE A 59 15.80 -14.99 0.19
N ALA A 60 15.81 -13.70 -0.12
CA ALA A 60 16.30 -13.18 -1.40
C ALA A 60 17.75 -13.59 -1.69
N TRP A 61 18.59 -13.77 -0.66
CA TRP A 61 19.99 -14.17 -0.83
C TRP A 61 20.22 -15.68 -0.85
N GLN A 62 19.18 -16.50 -0.64
CA GLN A 62 19.32 -17.95 -0.72
C GLN A 62 19.58 -18.39 -2.16
N GLN A 63 20.48 -19.37 -2.35
CA GLN A 63 20.73 -20.00 -3.64
C GLN A 63 19.67 -21.08 -3.92
N ARG A 64 18.43 -20.64 -4.12
CA ARG A 64 17.27 -21.50 -4.41
C ARG A 64 16.54 -20.98 -5.65
N PRO A 65 15.75 -21.83 -6.33
CA PRO A 65 14.88 -21.38 -7.42
C PRO A 65 13.98 -20.21 -6.98
N GLU A 66 13.65 -19.29 -7.89
CA GLU A 66 12.81 -18.14 -7.55
C GLU A 66 11.44 -18.58 -7.02
N ALA A 67 10.81 -19.59 -7.62
CA ALA A 67 9.52 -20.11 -7.16
C ALA A 67 9.54 -20.54 -5.68
N ASP A 68 10.62 -21.19 -5.24
CA ASP A 68 10.80 -21.62 -3.84
C ASP A 68 10.94 -20.42 -2.90
N ARG A 69 11.74 -19.43 -3.31
CA ARG A 69 11.94 -18.19 -2.54
C ARG A 69 10.64 -17.39 -2.45
N SER A 70 9.91 -17.25 -3.55
CA SER A 70 8.63 -16.56 -3.59
C SER A 70 7.59 -17.24 -2.71
N SER A 71 7.48 -18.57 -2.76
CA SER A 71 6.60 -19.32 -1.87
C SER A 71 6.94 -19.06 -0.40
N GLN A 72 8.22 -19.15 -0.03
CA GLN A 72 8.66 -18.93 1.34
C GLN A 72 8.44 -17.48 1.80
N ALA A 73 8.69 -16.50 0.92
CA ALA A 73 8.47 -15.10 1.22
C ALA A 73 6.97 -14.79 1.41
N LEU A 74 6.08 -15.39 0.62
CA LEU A 74 4.62 -15.25 0.75
C LEU A 74 4.13 -15.79 2.10
N ASP A 75 4.59 -16.98 2.50
CA ASP A 75 4.25 -17.57 3.80
C ASP A 75 4.67 -16.64 4.95
N LEU A 76 5.87 -16.07 4.85
CA LEU A 76 6.41 -15.14 5.83
C LEU A 76 5.62 -13.82 5.91
N VAL A 77 5.22 -13.23 4.78
CA VAL A 77 4.51 -11.94 4.77
C VAL A 77 3.00 -12.06 4.97
N GLN A 78 2.44 -13.27 4.93
CA GLN A 78 1.00 -13.50 5.05
C GLN A 78 0.37 -12.91 6.34
N PRO A 79 0.99 -13.03 7.53
CA PRO A 79 0.47 -12.38 8.74
C PRO A 79 0.39 -10.85 8.59
N LEU A 80 1.43 -10.25 8.00
CA LEU A 80 1.51 -8.82 7.71
C LEU A 80 0.43 -8.38 6.74
N ARG A 81 0.21 -9.16 5.67
CA ARG A 81 -0.86 -8.94 4.68
C ARG A 81 -2.24 -8.87 5.35
N VAL A 82 -2.54 -9.81 6.24
CA VAL A 82 -3.81 -9.83 7.00
C VAL A 82 -3.95 -8.60 7.88
N HIS A 83 -2.89 -8.22 8.60
CA HIS A 83 -2.93 -7.05 9.49
C HIS A 83 -3.11 -5.75 8.73
N ILE A 84 -2.31 -5.52 7.68
CA ILE A 84 -2.40 -4.32 6.85
C ILE A 84 -3.80 -4.22 6.21
N SER A 85 -4.35 -5.34 5.72
CA SER A 85 -5.70 -5.36 5.14
C SER A 85 -6.77 -4.94 6.14
N ARG A 86 -6.66 -5.37 7.40
CA ARG A 86 -7.60 -4.97 8.48
C ARG A 86 -7.48 -3.50 8.82
N GLU A 87 -6.26 -2.97 8.93
CA GLU A 87 -6.00 -1.55 9.20
C GLU A 87 -6.56 -0.65 8.09
N LEU A 88 -6.34 -1.03 6.83
CA LEU A 88 -6.87 -0.29 5.68
C LEU A 88 -8.41 -0.33 5.62
N ALA A 89 -9.02 -1.46 5.96
CA ALA A 89 -10.48 -1.58 6.04
C ALA A 89 -11.06 -0.74 7.19
N ALA A 90 -10.42 -0.75 8.36
CA ALA A 90 -10.84 0.02 9.53
C ALA A 90 -10.74 1.54 9.31
N ALA A 91 -9.81 1.98 8.45
CA ALA A 91 -9.67 3.39 8.09
C ALA A 91 -10.82 3.94 7.21
N GLY A 92 -11.69 3.05 6.71
CA GLY A 92 -12.84 3.38 5.87
C GLY A 92 -12.46 3.92 4.48
N PRO A 93 -13.41 3.93 3.52
CA PRO A 93 -13.20 4.66 2.27
C PRO A 93 -13.12 6.14 2.60
N LYS A 94 -11.95 6.76 2.49
CA LYS A 94 -11.85 8.23 2.54
C LYS A 94 -12.78 8.80 1.47
N PRO A 95 -13.66 9.76 1.80
CA PRO A 95 -14.55 10.35 0.82
C PRO A 95 -13.70 10.89 -0.33
N ARG A 96 -13.95 10.39 -1.55
CA ARG A 96 -13.34 10.95 -2.75
C ARG A 96 -13.77 12.42 -2.77
N HIS A 97 -12.82 13.32 -2.53
CA HIS A 97 -13.01 14.74 -2.76
C HIS A 97 -13.25 14.88 -4.27
N ARG A 98 -14.51 14.85 -4.71
CA ARG A 98 -14.87 15.37 -6.03
C ARG A 98 -14.47 16.84 -5.97
N PRO A 99 -13.58 17.35 -6.85
CA PRO A 99 -13.54 18.78 -7.06
C PRO A 99 -14.95 19.17 -7.49
N GLY A 100 -15.63 19.93 -6.63
CA GLY A 100 -16.91 20.51 -6.98
C GLY A 100 -16.67 21.38 -8.21
N ILE A 101 -17.24 20.95 -9.33
CA ILE A 101 -17.41 21.79 -10.52
C ILE A 101 -17.98 23.11 -9.99
N PRO A 102 -17.34 24.27 -10.24
CA PRO A 102 -17.93 25.54 -9.84
C PRO A 102 -19.31 25.62 -10.47
N ALA A 103 -20.33 25.71 -9.62
CA ALA A 103 -21.71 25.81 -10.04
C ALA A 103 -21.80 26.95 -11.05
N GLY A 104 -22.24 26.62 -12.27
CA GLY A 104 -22.35 27.52 -13.39
C GLY A 104 -23.05 28.82 -13.00
N HIS A 105 -22.61 29.88 -13.65
CA HIS A 105 -23.23 31.19 -13.72
C HIS A 105 -24.75 31.11 -13.62
N ARG A 106 -25.30 31.69 -12.55
CA ARG A 106 -26.73 32.05 -12.52
C ARG A 106 -26.93 33.19 -13.50
N GLU A 107 -27.43 32.86 -14.69
CA GLU A 107 -27.98 33.84 -15.62
C GLU A 107 -29.07 34.64 -14.89
N THR A 108 -28.88 35.95 -14.81
CA THR A 108 -29.85 36.88 -14.23
C THR A 108 -30.93 37.13 -15.27
N PRO A 109 -32.24 36.98 -14.97
CA PRO A 109 -33.27 37.26 -15.96
C PRO A 109 -33.36 38.76 -16.23
N PRO A 110 -33.58 39.19 -17.50
CA PRO A 110 -33.71 40.61 -17.82
C PRO A 110 -35.00 41.19 -17.23
N ARG A 111 -34.90 42.37 -16.61
CA ARG A 111 -36.06 43.12 -16.09
C ARG A 111 -36.98 43.56 -17.24
N PRO A 112 -38.31 43.50 -17.06
CA PRO A 112 -39.24 44.07 -18.03
C PRO A 112 -39.13 45.60 -18.03
N ARG A 113 -38.99 46.19 -19.23
CA ARG A 113 -39.10 47.64 -19.42
C ARG A 113 -40.58 48.03 -19.35
N ARG A 114 -40.91 48.97 -18.48
CA ARG A 114 -42.08 49.86 -18.61
C ARG A 114 -41.59 51.27 -18.33
#